data_AF-A0A803QTL8-F1
#
_entry.id   AF-A0A803QTL8-F1
#
_cell.length_a   1.000
_cell.length_b   1.000
_cell.length_c   1.000
_cell.angle_alpha   90.00
_cell.angle_beta   90.00
_cell.angle_gamma   90.00
#
_symmetry.space_group_name_H-M   'P 1'
#
loop_
_entity.id
_entity.type
_entity.pdbx_description
1 polymer ?
#
loop_
_entity_poly.entity_id
_entity_poly.type
_entity_poly.pdbx_seq_one_letter_code
_entity_poly.pdbx_strand_id
1 'polypeptide(L)'
;MSNVMSTDNILAVDCEMVLCVDGTEAAVRVCVVDRNLEVKLNVLVNPKKEVADYRTEITGITAADLEGVTCTLANVQNSLMKILSSGNILAGHSLSNDLNVLKIDHAWVIDTSYIFRYSEGPISRRPSLNNLCKSLLGYEVRKAGSPHNCLDDACAAMKLVLARLEQKAGDTIPYKEMNVVPEIETPKLLLHRIPSHVPTEELLTAIPGDFTIETKSNRRIKGDKYTTYAIFKSLQEAEEAYEKVEGSILKDTLVGHRNFVTCKLSTGETYSLCVQSSTGMVIA
;
A
#
# COMPACT_ATOMS: atom_id res chain seq x y z
N MET A 1 -35.39 -20.61 -9.45
CA MET A 1 -35.25 -19.23 -9.95
C MET A 1 -33.87 -18.75 -9.53
N SER A 2 -32.95 -18.64 -10.48
CA SER A 2 -31.64 -18.04 -10.26
C SER A 2 -31.86 -16.56 -9.94
N ASN A 3 -31.63 -16.17 -8.68
CA ASN A 3 -31.51 -14.76 -8.33
C ASN A 3 -30.22 -14.26 -8.98
N VAL A 4 -30.31 -13.81 -10.23
CA VAL A 4 -29.26 -13.04 -10.86
C VAL A 4 -29.11 -11.80 -9.99
N MET A 5 -28.00 -11.71 -9.26
CA MET A 5 -27.64 -10.50 -8.50
C MET A 5 -27.75 -9.32 -9.46
N SER A 6 -28.68 -8.39 -9.20
CA SER A 6 -28.76 -7.17 -10.00
C SER A 6 -27.43 -6.43 -9.88
N THR A 7 -26.90 -5.95 -11.00
CA THR A 7 -25.71 -5.08 -11.03
C THR A 7 -25.97 -3.73 -10.37
N ASP A 8 -27.21 -3.43 -9.98
CA ASP A 8 -27.60 -2.26 -9.19
C ASP A 8 -27.09 -2.29 -7.74
N ASN A 9 -26.56 -3.44 -7.28
CA ASN A 9 -26.17 -3.65 -5.89
C ASN A 9 -24.67 -3.44 -5.62
N ILE A 10 -23.94 -2.75 -6.51
CA ILE A 10 -22.50 -2.49 -6.32
C ILE A 10 -22.32 -1.23 -5.45
N LEU A 11 -21.43 -1.33 -4.47
CA LEU A 11 -20.99 -0.22 -3.63
C LEU A 11 -19.48 -0.14 -3.69
N ALA A 12 -18.93 1.02 -4.02
CA ALA A 12 -17.48 1.22 -3.96
C ALA A 12 -17.09 1.79 -2.60
N VAL A 13 -16.04 1.23 -2.01
CA VAL A 13 -15.48 1.67 -0.72
C VAL A 13 -14.00 1.96 -0.88
N ASP A 14 -13.56 2.98 -0.16
CA ASP A 14 -12.15 3.33 0.01
C ASP A 14 -11.96 4.00 1.37
N CYS A 15 -10.79 3.82 1.98
CA CYS A 15 -10.45 4.39 3.27
C CYS A 15 -9.14 5.15 3.21
N GLU A 16 -9.03 6.17 4.06
CA GLU A 16 -7.73 6.73 4.45
C GLU A 16 -7.27 6.06 5.74
N MET A 17 -6.00 5.66 5.81
CA MET A 17 -5.43 4.93 6.95
C MET A 17 -4.17 5.59 7.50
N VAL A 18 -4.05 5.58 8.83
CA VAL A 18 -2.86 6.04 9.56
C VAL A 18 -2.12 4.86 10.20
N LEU A 19 -0.84 5.06 10.52
CA LEU A 19 -0.03 4.10 11.28
C LEU A 19 -0.16 4.41 12.78
N CYS A 20 -0.53 3.40 13.57
CA CYS A 20 -0.60 3.48 15.03
C CYS A 20 0.75 3.11 15.68
N VAL A 21 0.94 3.55 16.93
CA VAL A 21 2.17 3.27 17.72
C VAL A 21 2.41 1.76 17.92
N ASP A 22 1.34 0.96 17.95
CA ASP A 22 1.43 -0.51 18.05
C ASP A 22 1.81 -1.21 16.74
N GLY A 23 2.16 -0.45 15.69
CA GLY A 23 2.53 -0.96 14.36
C GLY A 23 1.34 -1.36 13.48
N THR A 24 0.11 -1.23 13.97
CA THR A 24 -1.09 -1.53 13.17
C THR A 24 -1.56 -0.30 12.37
N GLU A 25 -2.31 -0.53 11.29
CA GLU A 25 -2.99 0.54 10.57
C GLU A 25 -4.44 0.69 11.06
N ALA A 26 -4.95 1.91 11.07
CA ALA A 26 -6.32 2.22 11.43
C ALA A 26 -6.97 3.15 10.40
N ALA A 27 -8.21 2.86 10.03
CA ALA A 27 -9.00 3.75 9.19
C ALA A 27 -9.33 5.05 9.95
N VAL A 28 -9.08 6.19 9.32
CA VAL A 28 -9.37 7.53 9.84
C VAL A 28 -10.39 8.29 8.99
N ARG A 29 -10.65 7.80 7.78
CA ARG A 29 -11.77 8.24 6.94
C ARG A 29 -12.27 7.06 6.13
N VAL A 30 -13.58 6.95 5.99
CA VAL A 30 -14.21 5.87 5.21
C VAL A 30 -15.26 6.49 4.29
N CYS A 31 -15.14 6.18 3.01
CA CYS A 31 -16.00 6.66 1.96
C CYS A 31 -16.69 5.47 1.28
N VAL A 32 -18.00 5.59 1.04
CA VAL A 32 -18.80 4.62 0.29
C VAL A 32 -19.69 5.35 -0.69
N VAL A 33 -19.69 4.91 -1.94
CA VAL A 33 -20.60 5.39 -2.98
C VAL A 33 -21.34 4.22 -3.62
N ASP A 34 -22.55 4.46 -4.11
CA ASP A 34 -23.27 3.47 -4.90
C ASP A 34 -22.90 3.52 -6.39
N ARG A 35 -23.56 2.67 -7.18
CA ARG A 35 -23.43 2.61 -8.64
C ARG A 35 -23.65 3.95 -9.33
N ASN A 36 -24.52 4.81 -8.79
CA ASN A 36 -24.83 6.12 -9.35
C ASN A 36 -23.86 7.21 -8.86
N LEU A 37 -22.81 6.81 -8.12
CA LEU A 37 -21.84 7.68 -7.47
C LEU A 37 -22.48 8.54 -6.37
N GLU A 38 -23.64 8.15 -5.84
CA GLU A 38 -24.23 8.80 -4.69
C GLU A 38 -23.51 8.37 -3.42
N VAL A 39 -23.15 9.35 -2.59
CA VAL A 39 -22.47 9.11 -1.33
C VAL A 39 -23.40 8.43 -0.33
N LYS A 40 -23.03 7.24 0.12
CA LYS A 40 -23.72 6.50 1.19
C LYS A 40 -23.01 6.60 2.54
N LEU A 41 -21.70 6.82 2.52
CA LEU A 41 -20.90 7.11 3.70
C LEU A 41 -19.72 8.01 3.34
N ASN A 42 -19.41 9.00 4.16
CA ASN A 42 -18.20 9.81 4.06
C ASN A 42 -17.95 10.41 5.44
N VAL A 43 -17.22 9.68 6.27
CA VAL A 43 -17.06 10.00 7.69
C VAL A 43 -15.61 9.91 8.11
N LEU A 44 -15.20 10.83 8.99
CA LEU A 44 -13.98 10.66 9.77
C LEU A 44 -14.20 9.63 10.87
N VAL A 45 -13.14 8.90 11.21
CA VAL A 45 -13.16 7.80 12.16
C VAL A 45 -12.10 8.05 13.22
N ASN A 46 -12.52 8.01 14.47
CA ASN A 46 -11.62 7.99 15.61
C ASN A 46 -10.98 6.61 15.70
N PRO A 47 -9.64 6.50 15.54
CA PRO A 47 -8.95 5.21 15.52
C PRO A 47 -8.96 4.51 16.89
N LYS A 48 -9.33 5.23 17.97
CA LYS A 48 -9.28 4.76 19.38
C LYS A 48 -7.90 4.22 19.80
N LYS A 49 -6.87 4.67 19.09
CA LYS A 49 -5.46 4.34 19.29
C LYS A 49 -4.63 5.59 19.11
N GLU A 50 -3.45 5.58 19.72
CA GLU A 50 -2.45 6.61 19.49
C GLU A 50 -1.84 6.44 18.09
N VAL A 51 -1.85 7.53 17.32
CA VAL A 51 -1.35 7.59 15.95
C VAL A 51 0.14 7.94 15.99
N ALA A 52 0.96 7.08 15.39
CA ALA A 52 2.40 7.32 15.24
C ALA A 52 2.70 8.19 14.01
N ASP A 53 1.98 7.95 12.92
CA ASP A 53 2.17 8.67 11.66
C ASP A 53 0.83 8.79 10.92
N TYR A 54 0.41 10.04 10.70
CA TYR A 54 -0.83 10.39 9.99
C TYR A 54 -0.71 10.24 8.47
N ARG A 55 0.51 10.19 7.95
CA ARG A 55 0.81 10.15 6.51
C ARG A 55 0.07 11.28 5.78
N THR A 56 0.07 12.48 6.34
CA THR A 56 -0.76 13.62 5.90
C THR A 56 -0.57 13.94 4.41
N GLU A 57 0.64 13.75 3.90
CA GLU A 57 0.98 13.90 2.48
C GLU A 57 0.26 12.89 1.57
N ILE A 58 -0.13 11.74 2.13
CA ILE A 58 -0.91 10.70 1.46
C ILE A 58 -2.39 10.84 1.81
N THR A 59 -2.78 10.93 3.09
CA THR A 59 -4.18 10.85 3.53
C THR A 59 -4.92 12.19 3.48
N GLY A 60 -4.16 13.29 3.44
CA GLY A 60 -4.70 14.65 3.62
C GLY A 60 -5.23 14.93 5.03
N ILE A 61 -5.02 14.03 6.00
CA ILE A 61 -5.56 14.13 7.37
C ILE A 61 -4.47 14.51 8.35
N THR A 62 -4.75 15.51 9.19
CA THR A 62 -3.91 15.96 10.30
C THR A 62 -4.47 15.49 11.64
N ALA A 63 -3.66 15.64 12.69
CA ALA A 63 -4.11 15.41 14.08
C ALA A 63 -5.30 16.31 14.46
N ALA A 64 -5.32 17.55 13.97
CA ALA A 64 -6.40 18.51 14.25
C ALA A 64 -7.73 18.07 13.61
N ASP A 65 -7.70 17.44 12.43
CA ASP A 65 -8.90 16.94 11.77
C ASP A 65 -9.58 15.81 12.55
N LEU A 66 -8.81 15.06 13.36
CA LEU A 66 -9.33 13.98 14.19
C LEU A 66 -9.73 14.43 15.61
N GLU A 67 -9.43 15.69 15.97
CA GLU A 67 -9.79 16.24 17.27
C GLU A 67 -11.32 16.30 17.42
N GLY A 68 -11.84 15.76 18.52
CA GLY A 68 -13.28 15.74 18.78
C GLY A 68 -14.08 14.76 17.92
N VAL A 69 -13.48 14.03 16.98
CA VAL A 69 -14.17 12.98 16.20
C VAL A 69 -14.63 11.88 17.15
N THR A 70 -15.94 11.64 17.21
CA THR A 70 -16.57 10.65 18.09
C THR A 70 -16.94 9.35 17.38
N CYS A 71 -17.11 9.41 16.05
CA CYS A 71 -17.43 8.25 15.22
C CYS A 71 -16.32 7.20 15.34
N THR A 72 -16.67 5.98 15.71
CA THR A 72 -15.72 4.87 15.89
C THR A 72 -15.78 3.87 14.74
N LEU A 73 -14.78 2.99 14.64
CA LEU A 73 -14.84 1.85 13.71
C LEU A 73 -16.14 1.03 13.89
N ALA A 74 -16.60 0.83 15.13
CA ALA A 74 -17.85 0.12 15.39
C ALA A 74 -19.08 0.86 14.83
N ASN A 75 -19.09 2.19 14.85
CA ASN A 75 -20.16 2.97 14.22
C ASN A 75 -20.15 2.79 12.70
N VAL A 76 -18.96 2.82 12.08
CA VAL A 76 -18.78 2.57 10.65
C VAL A 76 -19.23 1.16 10.27
N GLN A 77 -18.79 0.14 11.00
CA GLN A 77 -19.19 -1.25 10.77
C GLN A 77 -20.71 -1.43 10.85
N ASN A 78 -21.36 -0.83 11.86
CA ASN A 78 -22.82 -0.87 11.98
C ASN A 78 -23.53 -0.20 10.79
N SER A 79 -22.99 0.91 10.28
CA SER A 79 -23.51 1.56 9.07
C SER A 79 -23.30 0.69 7.83
N LEU A 80 -22.10 0.15 7.65
CA LEU A 80 -21.76 -0.74 6.52
C LEU A 80 -22.63 -2.00 6.53
N MET A 81 -22.84 -2.65 7.68
CA MET A 81 -23.70 -3.83 7.78
C MET A 81 -25.14 -3.56 7.35
N LYS A 82 -25.69 -2.38 7.64
CA LYS A 82 -27.03 -1.98 7.18
C LYS A 82 -27.08 -1.74 5.68
N ILE A 83 -25.99 -1.23 5.11
CA ILE A 83 -25.89 -0.94 3.68
C ILE A 83 -25.65 -2.26 2.90
N LEU A 84 -24.88 -3.21 3.45
CA LEU A 84 -24.44 -4.44 2.79
C LEU A 84 -25.40 -5.63 2.95
N SER A 85 -26.41 -5.53 3.82
CA SER A 85 -27.31 -6.65 4.17
C SER A 85 -28.13 -7.24 3.01
N SER A 86 -28.04 -6.69 1.80
CA SER A 86 -28.87 -7.07 0.64
C SER A 86 -28.12 -7.89 -0.43
N GLY A 87 -27.01 -8.54 -0.07
CA GLY A 87 -26.18 -9.29 -1.04
C GLY A 87 -25.40 -8.38 -1.99
N ASN A 88 -25.05 -7.18 -1.50
CA ASN A 88 -24.30 -6.20 -2.27
C ASN A 88 -22.90 -6.68 -2.64
N ILE A 89 -22.39 -6.19 -3.77
CA ILE A 89 -21.01 -6.42 -4.20
C ILE A 89 -20.19 -5.21 -3.79
N LEU A 90 -19.08 -5.43 -3.11
CA LEU A 90 -18.13 -4.35 -2.81
C LEU A 90 -17.16 -4.17 -3.97
N ALA A 91 -16.91 -2.93 -4.36
CA ALA A 91 -15.90 -2.55 -5.32
C ALA A 91 -14.84 -1.66 -4.67
N GLY A 92 -13.62 -1.66 -5.22
CA GLY A 92 -12.54 -0.80 -4.73
C GLY A 92 -11.24 -1.05 -5.47
N HIS A 93 -10.13 -0.51 -4.96
CA HIS A 93 -8.81 -0.69 -5.55
C HIS A 93 -7.80 -1.15 -4.48
N SER A 94 -7.27 -2.36 -4.61
CA SER A 94 -6.49 -3.02 -3.54
C SER A 94 -7.30 -3.18 -2.23
N LEU A 95 -8.54 -3.61 -2.40
CA LEU A 95 -9.62 -3.60 -1.41
C LEU A 95 -9.32 -4.43 -0.15
N SER A 96 -8.37 -5.37 -0.24
CA SER A 96 -7.89 -6.13 0.92
C SER A 96 -7.37 -5.24 2.05
N ASN A 97 -6.78 -4.08 1.71
CA ASN A 97 -6.28 -3.14 2.70
C ASN A 97 -7.43 -2.50 3.48
N ASP A 98 -8.45 -2.02 2.77
CA ASP A 98 -9.66 -1.42 3.34
C ASP A 98 -10.41 -2.39 4.23
N LEU A 99 -10.70 -3.60 3.72
CA LEU A 99 -11.45 -4.61 4.46
C LEU A 99 -10.71 -5.05 5.73
N ASN A 100 -9.38 -5.10 5.69
CA ASN A 100 -8.57 -5.44 6.86
C ASN A 100 -8.68 -4.38 7.97
N VAL A 101 -8.56 -3.08 7.64
CA VAL A 101 -8.70 -2.01 8.66
C VAL A 101 -10.14 -1.82 9.11
N LEU A 102 -11.10 -2.09 8.24
CA LEU A 102 -12.53 -2.11 8.57
C LEU A 102 -12.93 -3.34 9.39
N LYS A 103 -12.09 -4.38 9.43
CA LYS A 103 -12.36 -5.70 10.03
C LYS A 103 -13.68 -6.28 9.53
N ILE A 104 -13.89 -6.23 8.21
CA ILE A 104 -15.06 -6.77 7.54
C ILE A 104 -14.61 -7.89 6.61
N ASP A 105 -15.24 -9.05 6.75
CA ASP A 105 -15.12 -10.15 5.80
C ASP A 105 -16.34 -10.15 4.88
N HIS A 106 -16.11 -9.96 3.58
CA HIS A 106 -17.18 -9.86 2.59
C HIS A 106 -16.83 -10.68 1.35
N ALA A 107 -17.70 -11.62 0.99
CA ALA A 107 -17.40 -12.61 -0.04
C ALA A 107 -17.42 -12.04 -1.47
N TRP A 108 -18.33 -11.09 -1.74
CA TRP A 108 -18.59 -10.61 -3.10
C TRP A 108 -17.85 -9.31 -3.35
N VAL A 109 -16.65 -9.41 -3.91
CA VAL A 109 -15.76 -8.26 -4.17
C VAL A 109 -15.35 -8.14 -5.63
N ILE A 110 -15.25 -6.91 -6.12
CA ILE A 110 -14.63 -6.54 -7.39
C ILE A 110 -13.46 -5.59 -7.07
N ASP A 111 -12.24 -6.12 -7.12
CA ASP A 111 -11.04 -5.33 -6.91
C ASP A 111 -10.45 -4.89 -8.26
N THR A 112 -10.48 -3.58 -8.51
CA THR A 112 -9.97 -2.99 -9.74
C THR A 112 -8.46 -3.23 -9.95
N SER A 113 -7.69 -3.48 -8.90
CA SER A 113 -6.27 -3.81 -9.00
C SER A 113 -6.00 -5.22 -9.58
N TYR A 114 -7.02 -6.09 -9.60
CA TYR A 114 -6.93 -7.46 -10.14
C TYR A 114 -7.62 -7.64 -11.49
N ILE A 115 -8.71 -6.91 -11.75
CA ILE A 115 -9.45 -7.06 -13.01
C ILE A 115 -8.82 -6.26 -14.17
N PHE A 116 -7.90 -5.33 -13.87
CA PHE A 116 -7.12 -4.60 -14.86
C PHE A 116 -5.63 -4.93 -14.73
N ARG A 117 -4.93 -5.00 -15.86
CA ARG A 117 -3.50 -5.34 -15.90
C ARG A 117 -2.76 -4.50 -16.95
N TYR A 118 -1.43 -4.52 -16.88
CA TYR A 118 -0.61 -3.97 -17.95
C TYR A 118 -0.54 -4.95 -19.14
N SER A 119 -0.74 -4.46 -20.37
CA SER A 119 -0.36 -5.22 -21.57
C SER A 119 1.16 -5.26 -21.62
N GLU A 120 1.76 -6.44 -21.44
CA GLU A 120 3.22 -6.70 -21.49
C GLU A 120 4.02 -6.34 -20.22
N GLY A 121 3.37 -5.92 -19.13
CA GLY A 121 4.04 -5.76 -17.82
C GLY A 121 4.13 -7.07 -17.03
N PRO A 122 5.00 -7.15 -16.00
CA PRO A 122 5.03 -8.29 -15.09
C PRO A 122 3.65 -8.55 -14.48
N ILE A 123 3.22 -9.81 -14.44
CA ILE A 123 1.91 -10.22 -13.90
C ILE A 123 1.75 -9.79 -12.42
N SER A 124 2.85 -9.70 -11.68
CA SER A 124 2.87 -9.24 -10.29
C SER A 124 2.61 -7.75 -10.12
N ARG A 125 2.80 -6.93 -11.17
CA ARG A 125 2.68 -5.48 -11.10
C ARG A 125 1.26 -5.05 -11.42
N ARG A 126 0.58 -4.52 -10.40
CA ARG A 126 -0.76 -3.96 -10.54
C ARG A 126 -0.70 -2.49 -10.98
N PRO A 127 -1.51 -2.06 -11.95
CA PRO A 127 -1.71 -0.65 -12.23
C PRO A 127 -2.20 0.11 -11.01
N SER A 128 -1.75 1.35 -10.81
CA SER A 128 -2.35 2.24 -9.82
C SER A 128 -3.72 2.72 -10.30
N LEU A 129 -4.61 3.07 -9.36
CA LEU A 129 -5.91 3.66 -9.67
C LEU A 129 -5.79 4.87 -10.61
N ASN A 130 -4.82 5.76 -10.36
CA ASN A 130 -4.60 6.94 -11.19
C ASN A 130 -4.19 6.57 -12.64
N ASN A 131 -3.32 5.58 -12.81
CA ASN A 131 -2.93 5.10 -14.15
C ASN A 131 -4.12 4.47 -14.88
N LEU A 132 -4.95 3.70 -14.18
CA LEU A 132 -6.16 3.10 -14.74
C LEU A 132 -7.13 4.18 -15.22
N CYS A 133 -7.44 5.17 -14.40
CA CYS A 133 -8.35 6.26 -14.79
C CYS A 133 -7.77 7.07 -15.94
N LYS A 134 -6.46 7.38 -15.92
CA LYS A 134 -5.81 8.12 -16.99
C LYS A 134 -5.88 7.38 -18.32
N SER A 135 -5.61 6.08 -18.32
CA SER A 135 -5.58 5.26 -19.53
C SER A 135 -6.96 4.86 -20.04
N LEU A 136 -7.91 4.55 -19.15
CA LEU A 136 -9.21 3.97 -19.53
C LEU A 136 -10.36 4.97 -19.50
N LEU A 137 -10.29 5.99 -18.63
CA LEU A 137 -11.34 6.99 -18.46
C LEU A 137 -10.94 8.39 -18.96
N GLY A 138 -9.67 8.58 -19.35
CA GLY A 138 -9.18 9.83 -19.91
C GLY A 138 -8.99 10.98 -18.92
N TYR A 139 -8.99 10.70 -17.60
CA TYR A 139 -8.74 11.70 -16.58
C TYR A 139 -7.85 11.16 -15.44
N GLU A 140 -7.15 12.06 -14.76
CA GLU A 140 -6.36 11.72 -13.58
C GLU A 140 -7.22 11.88 -12.32
N VAL A 141 -7.26 10.87 -11.45
CA VAL A 141 -7.96 10.96 -10.15
C VAL A 141 -7.30 11.99 -9.26
N ARG A 142 -5.97 12.11 -9.35
CA ARG A 142 -5.19 13.08 -8.58
C ARG A 142 -3.96 13.54 -9.33
N LYS A 143 -3.53 14.77 -9.05
CA LYS A 143 -2.27 15.33 -9.53
C LYS A 143 -1.10 14.72 -8.75
N ALA A 144 0.10 14.74 -9.35
CA ALA A 144 1.31 14.31 -8.67
C ALA A 144 1.53 15.14 -7.38
N GLY A 145 1.83 14.45 -6.28
CA GLY A 145 2.06 15.07 -4.96
C GLY A 145 0.81 15.60 -4.25
N SER A 146 -0.39 15.40 -4.81
CA SER A 146 -1.63 15.71 -4.09
C SER A 146 -2.03 14.56 -3.17
N PRO A 147 -2.57 14.85 -1.97
CA PRO A 147 -3.08 13.81 -1.09
C PRO A 147 -4.24 13.07 -1.75
N HIS A 148 -4.45 11.86 -1.28
CA HIS A 148 -5.59 11.03 -1.60
C HIS A 148 -6.86 11.60 -0.98
N ASN A 149 -7.98 11.20 -1.57
CA ASN A 149 -9.30 11.48 -1.07
C ASN A 149 -10.15 10.25 -1.32
N CYS A 150 -10.47 9.53 -0.24
CA CYS A 150 -11.24 8.30 -0.36
C CYS A 150 -12.55 8.42 -1.13
N LEU A 151 -13.17 9.61 -1.20
CA LEU A 151 -14.41 9.77 -1.94
C LEU A 151 -14.14 9.76 -3.44
N ASP A 152 -13.12 10.49 -3.88
CA ASP A 152 -12.71 10.54 -5.28
C ASP A 152 -12.20 9.16 -5.75
N ASP A 153 -11.50 8.45 -4.86
CA ASP A 153 -10.95 7.12 -5.09
C ASP A 153 -12.05 6.06 -5.21
N ALA A 154 -13.02 6.04 -4.28
CA ALA A 154 -14.19 5.17 -4.37
C ALA A 154 -15.01 5.46 -5.63
N CYS A 155 -15.21 6.73 -5.99
CA CYS A 155 -15.89 7.11 -7.23
C CYS A 155 -15.12 6.64 -8.47
N ALA A 156 -13.80 6.78 -8.47
CA ALA A 156 -12.94 6.35 -9.57
C ALA A 156 -12.96 4.83 -9.75
N ALA A 157 -12.88 4.07 -8.65
CA ALA A 157 -13.00 2.62 -8.68
C ALA A 157 -14.37 2.18 -9.22
N MET A 158 -15.46 2.81 -8.77
CA MET A 158 -16.81 2.54 -9.30
C MET A 158 -16.88 2.82 -10.81
N LYS A 159 -16.38 3.96 -11.28
CA LYS A 159 -16.38 4.31 -12.71
C LYS A 159 -15.61 3.30 -13.56
N LEU A 160 -14.48 2.78 -13.07
CA LEU A 160 -13.71 1.73 -13.75
C LEU A 160 -14.50 0.42 -13.84
N VAL A 161 -15.14 -0.01 -12.74
CA VAL A 161 -16.00 -1.20 -12.73
C VAL A 161 -17.14 -1.06 -13.74
N LEU A 162 -17.83 0.09 -13.74
CA LEU A 162 -18.92 0.35 -14.67
C LEU A 162 -18.44 0.36 -16.13
N ALA A 163 -17.31 1.03 -16.41
CA ALA A 163 -16.73 1.05 -17.75
C ALA A 163 -16.40 -0.36 -18.26
N ARG A 164 -15.95 -1.26 -17.37
CA ARG A 164 -15.67 -2.65 -17.72
C ARG A 164 -16.95 -3.46 -17.96
N LEU A 165 -17.95 -3.32 -17.08
CA LEU A 165 -19.23 -4.02 -17.21
C LEU A 165 -20.01 -3.57 -18.46
N GLU A 166 -19.94 -2.29 -18.79
CA GLU A 166 -20.58 -1.70 -19.96
C GLU A 166 -19.74 -1.86 -21.25
N GLN A 167 -18.62 -2.59 -21.19
CA GLN A 167 -17.70 -2.83 -22.31
C GLN A 167 -17.17 -1.55 -22.98
N LYS A 168 -17.15 -0.44 -22.24
CA LYS A 168 -16.57 0.84 -22.68
C LYS A 168 -15.06 0.89 -22.49
N ALA A 169 -14.50 -0.03 -21.70
CA ALA A 169 -13.06 -0.16 -21.45
C ALA A 169 -12.59 -1.63 -21.53
N GLY A 170 -11.38 -1.82 -22.09
CA GLY A 170 -10.65 -3.10 -22.02
C GLY A 170 -10.19 -3.43 -20.59
N ASP A 171 -9.61 -4.61 -20.38
CA ASP A 171 -8.94 -4.99 -19.11
C ASP A 171 -7.44 -4.67 -19.10
N THR A 172 -6.89 -4.15 -20.20
CA THR A 172 -5.47 -3.88 -20.32
C THR A 172 -5.19 -2.40 -20.52
N ILE A 173 -4.13 -1.91 -19.88
CA ILE A 173 -3.54 -0.60 -20.15
C ILE A 173 -2.10 -0.77 -20.62
N PRO A 174 -1.56 0.14 -21.46
CA PRO A 174 -0.18 0.06 -21.89
C PRO A 174 0.78 0.03 -20.70
N TYR A 175 1.70 -0.92 -20.68
CA TYR A 175 2.88 -0.82 -19.83
C TYR A 175 3.76 0.29 -20.39
N LYS A 176 3.58 1.52 -19.91
CA LYS A 176 4.66 2.49 -20.03
C LYS A 176 5.67 2.05 -18.99
N GLU A 177 6.84 1.59 -19.44
CA GLU A 177 8.04 1.78 -18.63
C GLU A 177 7.96 3.23 -18.17
N MET A 178 7.73 3.44 -16.87
CA MET A 178 7.91 4.77 -16.35
C MET A 178 9.34 5.11 -16.75
N ASN A 179 9.52 6.08 -17.65
CA ASN A 179 10.70 6.92 -17.60
C ASN A 179 10.79 7.28 -16.13
N VAL A 180 11.73 6.63 -15.44
CA VAL A 180 12.14 6.99 -14.10
C VAL A 180 12.52 8.46 -14.28
N VAL A 181 11.59 9.37 -13.96
CA VAL A 181 12.01 10.67 -13.51
C VAL A 181 12.91 10.29 -12.35
N PRO A 182 14.21 10.62 -12.38
CA PRO A 182 15.03 10.42 -11.21
C PRO A 182 14.37 11.30 -10.15
N GLU A 183 13.47 10.74 -9.33
CA GLU A 183 13.51 11.04 -7.90
C GLU A 183 14.99 10.90 -7.62
N ILE A 184 15.64 12.04 -7.35
CA ILE A 184 17.07 12.11 -7.02
C ILE A 184 17.38 10.84 -6.24
N GLU A 185 18.04 9.88 -6.89
CA GLU A 185 18.10 8.51 -6.41
C GLU A 185 18.88 8.58 -5.11
N THR A 186 18.18 8.65 -3.98
CA THR A 186 18.83 8.57 -2.68
C THR A 186 19.40 7.17 -2.67
N PRO A 187 20.73 7.01 -2.70
CA PRO A 187 21.32 5.72 -2.92
C PRO A 187 21.11 4.90 -1.65
N LYS A 188 20.12 4.01 -1.67
CA LYS A 188 19.66 3.33 -0.48
C LYS A 188 19.38 1.86 -0.71
N LEU A 189 19.60 1.05 0.31
CA LEU A 189 19.21 -0.36 0.32
C LEU A 189 18.07 -0.57 1.32
N LEU A 190 17.08 -1.35 0.91
CA LEU A 190 15.97 -1.75 1.80
C LEU A 190 16.44 -2.88 2.69
N LEU A 191 16.36 -2.67 4.00
CA LEU A 191 16.59 -3.70 5.03
C LEU A 191 15.25 -4.10 5.62
N HIS A 192 14.81 -5.34 5.38
CA HIS A 192 13.50 -5.82 5.83
C HIS A 192 13.57 -7.18 6.53
N ARG A 193 12.48 -7.52 7.23
CA ARG A 193 12.39 -8.71 8.12
C ARG A 193 13.35 -8.68 9.31
N ILE A 194 13.76 -7.49 9.73
CA ILE A 194 14.64 -7.33 10.89
C ILE A 194 13.83 -7.61 12.16
N PRO A 195 14.26 -8.50 13.08
CA PRO A 195 13.54 -8.72 14.33
C PRO A 195 13.39 -7.44 15.16
N SER A 196 12.23 -7.21 15.77
CA SER A 196 11.90 -5.97 16.49
C SER A 196 12.78 -5.69 17.70
N HIS A 197 13.45 -6.71 18.25
CA HIS A 197 14.39 -6.56 19.35
C HIS A 197 15.78 -6.08 18.91
N VAL A 198 16.10 -6.14 17.61
CA VAL A 198 17.39 -5.71 17.07
C VAL A 198 17.45 -4.17 17.04
N PRO A 199 18.40 -3.54 17.73
CA PRO A 199 18.62 -2.09 17.65
C PRO A 199 19.10 -1.67 16.25
N THR A 200 18.81 -0.43 15.87
CA THR A 200 19.22 0.07 14.54
C THR A 200 20.73 0.34 14.46
N GLU A 201 21.33 0.65 15.60
CA GLU A 201 22.74 0.87 15.79
C GLU A 201 23.56 -0.40 15.44
N GLU A 202 22.99 -1.58 15.69
CA GLU A 202 23.56 -2.90 15.35
C GLU A 202 23.44 -3.24 13.85
N LEU A 203 22.68 -2.45 13.08
CA LEU A 203 22.56 -2.65 11.62
C LEU A 203 23.73 -2.05 10.85
N LEU A 204 24.48 -1.10 11.45
CA LEU A 204 25.62 -0.47 10.79
C LEU A 204 26.73 -1.46 10.44
N THR A 205 26.76 -2.61 11.12
CA THR A 205 27.70 -3.70 10.86
C THR A 205 27.09 -4.85 10.06
N ALA A 206 25.81 -4.74 9.66
CA ALA A 206 25.08 -5.84 9.05
C ALA A 206 25.38 -6.03 7.56
N ILE A 207 25.81 -4.96 6.87
CA ILE A 207 26.21 -4.97 5.47
C ILE A 207 27.53 -4.20 5.32
N PRO A 208 28.36 -4.53 4.31
CA PRO A 208 29.62 -3.82 4.09
C PRO A 208 29.36 -2.39 3.58
N GLY A 209 30.25 -1.46 3.96
CA GLY A 209 30.26 -0.08 3.45
C GLY A 209 29.88 0.97 4.50
N ASP A 210 30.09 2.24 4.13
CA ASP A 210 29.74 3.40 4.95
C ASP A 210 28.33 3.88 4.59
N PHE A 211 27.39 3.73 5.52
CA PHE A 211 26.02 4.21 5.34
C PHE A 211 25.45 4.73 6.66
N THR A 212 24.33 5.44 6.55
CA THR A 212 23.50 5.83 7.69
C THR A 212 22.19 5.07 7.63
N ILE A 213 21.56 4.80 8.78
CA ILE A 213 20.22 4.22 8.78
C ILE A 213 19.18 5.35 8.87
N GLU A 214 18.16 5.28 8.02
CA GLU A 214 17.02 6.19 8.09
C GLU A 214 16.36 6.13 9.48
N THR A 215 16.33 7.26 10.18
CA THR A 215 15.97 7.33 11.60
C THR A 215 14.46 7.21 11.87
N LYS A 216 14.14 6.34 12.84
CA LYS A 216 12.96 6.13 13.71
C LYS A 216 11.52 6.62 13.39
N SER A 217 11.24 7.59 12.52
CA SER A 217 9.83 7.95 12.19
C SER A 217 9.18 6.99 11.18
N ASN A 218 9.99 6.32 10.34
CA ASN A 218 9.51 5.46 9.24
C ASN A 218 9.64 3.94 9.50
N ARG A 219 9.92 3.50 10.72
CA ARG A 219 9.97 2.06 11.03
C ARG A 219 8.59 1.46 10.88
N ARG A 220 8.33 0.82 9.73
CA ARG A 220 7.13 0.01 9.54
C ARG A 220 7.31 -1.29 10.32
N ILE A 221 6.71 -1.36 11.50
CA ILE A 221 6.64 -2.57 12.31
C ILE A 221 5.49 -3.41 11.75
N LYS A 222 5.78 -4.65 11.36
CA LYS A 222 4.76 -5.63 10.93
C LYS A 222 4.96 -6.89 11.76
N GLY A 223 4.22 -7.00 12.85
CA GLY A 223 4.37 -8.09 13.82
C GLY A 223 5.66 -7.95 14.63
N ASP A 224 6.46 -9.02 14.70
CA ASP A 224 7.74 -9.09 15.43
C ASP A 224 8.93 -8.54 14.63
N LYS A 225 8.69 -7.86 13.52
CA LYS A 225 9.72 -7.42 12.58
C LYS A 225 9.51 -5.99 12.14
N TYR A 226 10.60 -5.32 11.77
CA TYR A 226 10.57 -4.00 11.17
C TYR A 226 11.36 -3.93 9.86
N THR A 227 11.18 -2.80 9.17
CA THR A 227 11.85 -2.46 7.91
C THR A 227 12.46 -1.07 8.03
N THR A 228 13.62 -0.84 7.43
CA THR A 228 14.32 0.45 7.37
C THR A 228 15.16 0.55 6.10
N TYR A 229 15.83 1.69 5.89
CA TYR A 229 16.74 1.92 4.76
C TYR A 229 18.17 2.21 5.24
N ALA A 230 19.16 1.61 4.58
CA ALA A 230 20.55 2.03 4.64
C ALA A 230 20.79 3.07 3.53
N ILE A 231 21.24 4.27 3.89
CA ILE A 231 21.45 5.40 2.98
C ILE A 231 22.96 5.62 2.81
N PHE A 232 23.42 5.49 1.57
CA PHE A 232 24.80 5.64 1.14
C PHE A 232 25.08 7.05 0.65
N LYS A 233 26.34 7.38 0.36
CA LYS A 233 26.70 8.69 -0.23
C LYS A 233 26.53 8.71 -1.74
N SER A 234 26.62 7.55 -2.39
CA SER A 234 26.49 7.40 -3.84
C SER A 234 25.84 6.08 -4.23
N LEU A 235 25.27 6.03 -5.44
CA LEU A 235 24.67 4.81 -5.99
C LEU A 235 25.71 3.69 -6.10
N GLN A 236 26.93 4.02 -6.53
CA GLN A 236 28.04 3.09 -6.62
C GLN A 236 28.35 2.43 -5.27
N GLU A 237 28.39 3.21 -4.18
CA GLU A 237 28.61 2.65 -2.83
C GLU A 237 27.49 1.69 -2.41
N ALA A 238 26.23 2.01 -2.75
CA ALA A 238 25.09 1.14 -2.46
C ALA A 238 25.12 -0.17 -3.26
N GLU A 239 25.50 -0.12 -4.54
CA GLU A 239 25.64 -1.30 -5.40
C GLU A 239 26.80 -2.19 -4.96
N GLU A 240 27.97 -1.61 -4.71
CA GLU A 240 29.12 -2.35 -4.18
C GLU A 240 28.82 -2.99 -2.83
N ALA A 241 28.09 -2.29 -1.95
CA ALA A 241 27.64 -2.84 -0.68
C ALA A 241 26.73 -4.05 -0.90
N TYR A 242 25.76 -3.95 -1.81
CA TYR A 242 24.81 -5.00 -2.14
C TYR A 242 25.47 -6.26 -2.73
N GLU A 243 26.42 -6.10 -3.64
CA GLU A 243 27.17 -7.21 -4.26
C GLU A 243 28.06 -7.95 -3.26
N LYS A 244 28.64 -7.22 -2.30
CA LYS A 244 29.54 -7.76 -1.27
C LYS A 244 28.80 -8.36 -0.07
N VAL A 245 27.46 -8.34 -0.06
CA VAL A 245 26.67 -8.98 0.99
C VAL A 245 26.87 -10.50 0.93
N GLU A 246 27.59 -11.06 1.90
CA GLU A 246 27.70 -12.52 2.07
C GLU A 246 26.38 -13.09 2.62
N GLY A 247 25.58 -13.71 1.76
CA GLY A 247 24.27 -14.25 2.11
C GLY A 247 23.80 -15.37 1.20
N SER A 248 22.78 -16.12 1.62
CA SER A 248 22.14 -17.12 0.76
C SER A 248 21.19 -16.41 -0.22
N ILE A 249 21.48 -16.53 -1.52
CA ILE A 249 20.62 -16.01 -2.58
C ILE A 249 19.44 -16.97 -2.73
N LEU A 250 18.24 -16.54 -2.35
CA LEU A 250 17.02 -17.23 -2.73
C LEU A 250 16.51 -16.63 -4.04
N LYS A 251 16.60 -17.40 -5.13
CA LYS A 251 15.93 -17.07 -6.40
C LYS A 251 14.43 -17.33 -6.23
N ASP A 252 13.69 -16.31 -5.84
CA ASP A 252 12.23 -16.35 -5.84
C ASP A 252 11.74 -15.78 -7.18
N THR A 253 11.07 -16.60 -8.00
CA THR A 253 10.75 -16.35 -9.42
C THR A 253 9.82 -15.15 -9.65
N LEU A 254 9.36 -14.47 -8.60
CA LEU A 254 8.36 -13.41 -8.69
C LEU A 254 8.82 -12.05 -8.14
N VAL A 255 9.92 -11.95 -7.39
CA VAL A 255 10.34 -10.68 -6.74
C VAL A 255 11.86 -10.56 -6.61
N GLY A 256 12.58 -10.48 -7.73
CA GLY A 256 14.00 -10.06 -7.77
C GLY A 256 15.00 -10.88 -6.95
N HIS A 257 16.28 -10.53 -7.03
CA HIS A 257 17.30 -11.12 -6.17
C HIS A 257 17.12 -10.60 -4.73
N ARG A 258 17.08 -11.51 -3.76
CA ARG A 258 17.02 -11.18 -2.32
C ARG A 258 18.21 -11.81 -1.63
N ASN A 259 19.03 -10.97 -0.98
CA ASN A 259 20.17 -11.43 -0.19
C ASN A 259 19.75 -11.58 1.27
N PHE A 260 19.71 -12.83 1.76
CA PHE A 260 19.49 -13.12 3.17
C PHE A 260 20.83 -13.09 3.90
N VAL A 261 20.96 -12.19 4.85
CA VAL A 261 22.19 -11.97 5.62
C VAL A 261 21.97 -12.46 7.03
N THR A 262 22.91 -13.26 7.53
CA THR A 262 22.94 -13.62 8.95
C THR A 262 24.01 -12.80 9.62
N CYS A 263 23.60 -11.98 10.58
CA CYS A 263 24.43 -11.06 11.32
C CYS A 263 24.53 -11.49 12.77
N LYS A 264 25.55 -11.00 13.48
CA LYS A 264 25.75 -11.25 14.91
C LYS A 264 25.67 -9.93 15.66
N LEU A 265 24.82 -9.88 16.68
CA LEU A 265 24.72 -8.76 17.60
C LEU A 265 25.99 -8.68 18.47
N SER A 266 26.26 -7.49 19.01
CA SER A 266 27.30 -7.28 20.03
C SER A 266 27.13 -8.21 21.25
N THR A 267 25.90 -8.60 21.56
CA THR A 267 25.55 -9.57 22.62
C THR A 267 25.96 -11.01 22.30
N GLY A 268 26.32 -11.29 21.04
CA GLY A 268 26.69 -12.61 20.54
C GLY A 268 25.55 -13.42 19.94
N GLU A 269 24.30 -12.95 20.05
CA GLU A 269 23.12 -13.54 19.41
C GLU A 269 23.14 -13.31 17.89
N THR A 270 22.65 -14.27 17.12
CA THR A 270 22.56 -14.16 15.66
C THR A 270 21.16 -13.78 15.23
N TYR A 271 21.06 -12.89 14.25
CA TYR A 271 19.80 -12.52 13.62
C TYR A 271 19.93 -12.57 12.10
N SER A 272 18.79 -12.66 11.40
CA SER A 272 18.78 -12.60 9.94
C SER A 272 17.96 -11.41 9.47
N LEU A 273 18.43 -10.77 8.40
CA LEU A 273 17.70 -9.72 7.69
C LEU A 273 17.76 -9.98 6.19
N CYS A 274 16.86 -9.35 5.45
CA CYS A 274 16.87 -9.38 3.99
C CYS A 274 17.26 -8.01 3.45
N VAL A 275 18.24 -8.00 2.55
CA VAL A 275 18.71 -6.82 1.84
C VAL A 275 18.12 -6.87 0.43
N GLN A 276 17.51 -5.77 0.02
CA GLN A 276 16.97 -5.61 -1.32
C GLN A 276 17.46 -4.28 -1.91
N SER A 277 17.94 -4.32 -3.16
CA SER A 277 18.23 -3.10 -3.90
C SER A 277 16.94 -2.32 -4.18
N SER A 278 16.95 -1.00 -3.98
CA SER A 278 15.86 -0.12 -4.41
C SER A 278 15.86 0.08 -5.93
N THR A 279 16.99 -0.19 -6.61
CA THR A 279 17.03 -0.26 -8.06
C THR A 279 16.45 -1.60 -8.48
N GLY A 280 15.18 -1.60 -8.89
CA GLY A 280 14.55 -2.75 -9.55
C GLY A 280 15.14 -3.07 -10.93
N MET A 281 16.38 -2.69 -11.21
CA MET A 281 17.09 -3.02 -12.45
C MET A 281 17.75 -4.38 -12.25
N VAL A 282 17.07 -5.41 -12.72
CA VAL A 282 17.72 -6.65 -13.14
C VAL A 282 18.70 -6.25 -14.26
N ILE A 283 19.99 -6.17 -13.95
CA ILE A 283 21.02 -6.24 -14.99
C ILE A 283 20.96 -7.68 -15.51
N ALA A 284 20.83 -7.78 -16.83
CA ALA A 284 20.60 -9.01 -17.59
C ALA A 284 21.60 -10.14 -17.30
#